data_AF-A0A8T7BGG4-F1
#
_entry.id   AF-A0A8T7BGG4-F1
#
_cell.length_a   1.000
_cell.length_b   1.000
_cell.length_c   1.000
_cell.angle_alpha   90.00
_cell.angle_beta   90.00
_cell.angle_gamma   90.00
#
_symmetry.space_group_name_H-M   'P 1'
#
loop_
_entity.id
_entity.type
_entity.pdbx_description
1 polymer ?
#
loop_
_entity_poly.entity_id
_entity_poly.type
_entity_poly.pdbx_seq_one_letter_code
_entity_poly.pdbx_strand_id
1 'polypeptide(L)'
;MTRRILLIFNVLISSVIYADDHLVISDALIVEAPPTISINAGYLIIENQSNETITLTAITSDAYQRIEIHESVQKQGLASMVHHQSIYILPNSSIKMMPGGYHLMIYNNGIPPKLGDKVPVRFSFSDGTEIEIEMEVKNNPVHEETAINNHQASGSIMSYQQFLPQHFLSNLMYRLTRIRWAPLKNLMIGSFIKIFDVDMSIAQQSDYRKFRSFNEFFTRELKSTTRPVDQSAESIISPVDGEVSQLGKIDGESLLQAKDKRFTLNSLLGDDLELAGQFKNGTFITLYLSPRDYHRIHMPINGTLNKMTYIPGRLFSVNQSTTNKVDDLFAINERIINVFETDIGTVALIMVGAIFVGSMETVWAGEVTPKLKGKLFSNNYPDKSIRLSKGDEMGRFNMGSTVILLFGPDKVSYEPEMAAE
;
A
#
# COMPACT_ATOMS: atom_id res chain seq x y z
N MET A 1 2.06 54.16 -0.95
CA MET A 1 2.33 53.03 -0.03
C MET A 1 2.70 51.82 -0.86
N THR A 2 3.99 51.54 -0.87
CA THR A 2 4.70 50.51 -1.64
C THR A 2 4.59 49.17 -0.93
N ARG A 3 4.10 48.12 -1.60
CA ARG A 3 4.40 46.73 -1.26
C ARG A 3 4.68 45.96 -2.54
N ARG A 4 5.97 45.88 -2.88
CA ARG A 4 6.52 44.93 -3.86
C ARG A 4 6.57 43.57 -3.17
N ILE A 5 5.85 42.58 -3.70
CA ILE A 5 6.05 41.17 -3.34
C ILE A 5 7.13 40.63 -4.27
N LEU A 6 8.28 40.32 -3.68
CA LEU A 6 9.43 39.69 -4.33
C LEU A 6 9.11 38.18 -4.43
N LEU A 7 8.74 37.72 -5.63
CA LEU A 7 8.66 36.29 -5.93
C LEU A 7 10.08 35.78 -6.17
N ILE A 8 10.61 35.02 -5.21
CA ILE A 8 11.85 34.28 -5.36
C ILE A 8 11.53 33.07 -6.25
N PHE A 9 11.99 33.13 -7.51
CA PHE A 9 12.04 31.99 -8.41
C PHE A 9 13.09 31.00 -7.85
N ASN A 10 12.64 29.84 -7.37
CA ASN A 10 13.55 28.70 -7.20
C ASN A 10 13.88 28.17 -8.58
N VAL A 11 15.17 28.27 -8.93
CA VAL A 11 15.76 27.66 -10.11
C VAL A 11 15.70 26.15 -9.92
N LEU A 12 14.79 25.49 -10.63
CA LEU A 12 14.82 24.04 -10.81
C LEU A 12 16.06 23.70 -11.63
N ILE A 13 16.90 22.82 -11.08
CA ILE A 13 17.99 22.19 -11.79
C ILE A 13 17.38 21.44 -12.97
N SER A 14 17.76 21.85 -14.17
CA SER A 14 17.28 21.32 -15.44
C SER A 14 17.78 19.89 -15.67
N SER A 15 16.88 18.91 -15.65
CA SER A 15 17.07 17.60 -16.28
C SER A 15 16.99 17.76 -17.79
N VAL A 16 17.90 17.12 -18.53
CA VAL A 16 17.87 17.14 -20.00
C VAL A 16 16.75 16.22 -20.45
N ILE A 17 15.83 16.75 -21.26
CA ILE A 17 14.70 16.03 -21.83
C ILE A 17 15.05 15.72 -23.28
N TYR A 18 15.09 14.45 -23.65
CA TYR A 18 15.18 14.01 -25.04
C TYR A 18 13.83 13.41 -25.43
N ALA A 19 13.22 13.97 -26.47
CA ALA A 19 11.86 13.63 -26.90
C ALA A 19 11.85 13.32 -28.40
N ASP A 20 11.23 12.20 -28.75
CA ASP A 20 10.51 12.04 -30.02
C ASP A 20 9.02 12.39 -29.76
N ASP A 21 8.19 12.59 -30.78
CA ASP A 21 6.83 13.16 -30.68
C ASP A 21 5.91 12.46 -29.66
N HIS A 22 6.26 11.23 -29.22
CA HIS A 22 5.50 10.44 -28.25
C HIS A 22 6.34 9.61 -27.26
N LEU A 23 7.67 9.71 -27.27
CA LEU A 23 8.55 8.98 -26.33
C LEU A 23 9.55 9.94 -25.69
N VAL A 24 9.61 9.93 -24.36
CA VAL A 24 10.51 10.78 -23.58
C VAL A 24 11.42 9.93 -22.70
N ILE A 25 12.73 10.17 -22.79
CA ILE A 25 13.69 9.57 -21.85
C ILE A 25 14.25 10.65 -20.93
N SER A 26 14.17 10.40 -19.62
CA SER A 26 14.59 11.33 -18.56
C SER A 26 15.35 10.60 -17.45
N ASP A 27 15.98 11.38 -16.56
CA ASP A 27 16.73 10.90 -15.38
C ASP A 27 17.77 9.81 -15.69
N ALA A 28 18.36 9.87 -16.88
CA ALA A 28 19.26 8.86 -17.38
C ALA A 28 20.68 9.01 -16.81
N LEU A 29 21.17 7.99 -16.11
CA LEU A 29 22.49 7.97 -15.50
C LEU A 29 23.10 6.57 -15.50
N ILE A 30 24.43 6.53 -15.46
CA ILE A 30 25.21 5.30 -15.27
C ILE A 30 25.88 5.38 -13.91
N VAL A 31 25.77 4.33 -13.10
CA VAL A 31 26.44 4.27 -11.81
C VAL A 31 27.89 3.85 -12.00
N GLU A 32 28.82 4.63 -11.46
CA GLU A 32 30.24 4.29 -11.43
C GLU A 32 30.45 2.95 -10.69
N ALA A 33 31.14 2.02 -11.35
CA ALA A 33 31.53 0.75 -10.78
C ALA A 33 32.98 0.85 -10.26
N PRO A 34 33.34 0.13 -9.19
CA PRO A 34 34.73 -0.01 -8.76
C PRO A 34 35.63 -0.47 -9.92
N PRO A 35 36.92 -0.06 -9.97
CA PRO A 35 37.84 -0.39 -11.08
C PRO A 35 38.02 -1.89 -11.35
N THR A 36 37.61 -2.75 -10.42
CA THR A 36 37.70 -4.22 -10.48
C THR A 36 36.45 -4.89 -11.09
N ILE A 37 35.38 -4.14 -11.34
CA ILE A 37 34.11 -4.63 -11.86
C ILE A 37 33.91 -4.11 -13.29
N SER A 38 33.68 -5.03 -14.24
CA SER A 38 33.51 -4.71 -15.67
C SER A 38 32.06 -4.48 -16.09
N ILE A 39 31.16 -4.29 -15.13
CA ILE A 39 29.71 -4.13 -15.34
C ILE A 39 29.25 -2.90 -14.55
N ASN A 40 28.59 -1.97 -15.23
CA ASN A 40 27.93 -0.83 -14.60
C ASN A 40 26.40 -1.06 -14.58
N ALA A 41 25.74 -0.46 -13.60
CA ALA A 41 24.29 -0.35 -13.59
C ALA A 41 23.88 0.98 -14.25
N GLY A 42 22.83 0.99 -15.06
CA GLY A 42 22.22 2.19 -15.61
C GLY A 42 20.78 2.34 -15.17
N TYR A 43 20.37 3.59 -14.93
CA TYR A 43 19.03 3.96 -14.49
C TYR A 43 18.49 5.08 -15.37
N LEU A 44 17.20 5.05 -15.64
CA LEU A 44 16.50 6.04 -16.46
C LEU A 44 14.98 5.88 -16.31
N ILE A 45 14.23 6.85 -16.82
CA ILE A 45 12.79 6.77 -16.98
C ILE A 45 12.48 6.89 -18.48
N ILE A 46 11.66 5.97 -19.00
CA ILE A 46 11.11 6.06 -20.36
C ILE A 46 9.61 6.28 -20.23
N GLU A 47 9.09 7.37 -20.79
CA GLU A 47 7.66 7.69 -20.86
C GLU A 47 7.15 7.49 -22.28
N ASN A 48 6.10 6.69 -22.43
CA ASN A 48 5.32 6.57 -23.66
C ASN A 48 4.08 7.45 -23.55
N GLN A 49 4.07 8.54 -24.32
CA GLN A 49 2.98 9.52 -24.43
C GLN A 49 2.02 9.20 -25.58
N SER A 50 2.23 8.08 -26.29
CA SER A 50 1.32 7.61 -27.33
C SER A 50 0.11 6.89 -26.75
N ASN A 51 -0.87 6.61 -27.62
CA ASN A 51 -2.04 5.78 -27.30
C ASN A 51 -1.83 4.29 -27.60
N GLU A 52 -0.62 3.88 -28.01
CA GLU A 52 -0.29 2.49 -28.35
C GLU A 52 0.82 1.94 -27.45
N THR A 53 0.89 0.61 -27.32
CA THR A 53 1.98 -0.02 -26.55
C THR A 53 3.23 -0.03 -27.41
N ILE A 54 4.33 0.50 -26.89
CA ILE A 54 5.62 0.55 -27.56
C ILE A 54 6.58 -0.36 -26.82
N THR A 55 7.35 -1.17 -27.54
CA THR A 55 8.29 -2.11 -26.93
C THR A 55 9.70 -1.57 -27.10
N LEU A 56 10.47 -1.45 -26.02
CA LEU A 56 11.92 -1.25 -26.10
C LEU A 56 12.56 -2.58 -26.50
N THR A 57 13.15 -2.62 -27.70
CA THR A 57 13.66 -3.85 -28.32
C THR A 57 15.17 -3.98 -28.25
N ALA A 58 15.90 -2.87 -28.16
CA ALA A 58 17.36 -2.88 -28.07
C ALA A 58 17.89 -1.62 -27.40
N ILE A 59 19.06 -1.76 -26.76
CA ILE A 59 19.84 -0.66 -26.22
C ILE A 59 21.30 -0.89 -26.63
N THR A 60 21.90 0.09 -27.28
CA THR A 60 23.26 -0.03 -27.85
C THR A 60 24.08 1.20 -27.59
N SER A 61 25.40 1.04 -27.53
CA SER A 61 26.36 2.15 -27.43
C SER A 61 27.70 1.68 -27.98
N ASP A 62 28.38 2.54 -28.74
CA ASP A 62 29.72 2.25 -29.25
C ASP A 62 30.77 2.17 -28.12
N ALA A 63 30.47 2.74 -26.95
CA ALA A 63 31.36 2.72 -25.78
C ALA A 63 31.31 1.39 -25.00
N TYR A 64 30.28 0.58 -25.20
CA TYR A 64 30.03 -0.63 -24.40
C TYR A 64 29.96 -1.88 -25.28
N GLN A 65 30.27 -3.04 -24.68
CA GLN A 65 30.18 -4.32 -25.38
C GLN A 65 28.74 -4.67 -25.72
N ARG A 66 27.87 -4.52 -24.72
CA ARG A 66 26.44 -4.74 -24.82
C ARG A 66 25.76 -4.11 -23.60
N ILE A 67 24.50 -3.76 -23.79
CA ILE A 67 23.64 -3.25 -22.73
C ILE A 67 22.44 -4.19 -22.67
N GLU A 68 22.19 -4.75 -21.49
CA GLU A 68 21.11 -5.69 -21.25
C GLU A 68 20.11 -5.10 -20.26
N ILE A 69 18.84 -5.51 -20.39
CA ILE A 69 17.79 -5.14 -19.46
C ILE A 69 17.66 -6.26 -18.42
N HIS A 70 17.84 -5.92 -17.15
CA HIS A 70 17.72 -6.88 -16.06
C HIS A 70 16.69 -6.41 -15.05
N GLU A 71 16.04 -7.35 -14.39
CA GLU A 71 15.16 -7.11 -13.26
C GLU A 71 15.72 -7.84 -12.04
N SER A 72 15.94 -7.11 -10.96
CA SER A 72 16.29 -7.71 -9.67
C SER A 72 15.03 -8.30 -9.04
N VAL A 73 14.95 -9.62 -8.96
CA VAL A 73 13.83 -10.35 -8.35
C VAL A 73 14.32 -11.19 -7.17
N GLN A 74 13.48 -11.37 -6.16
CA GLN A 74 13.74 -12.36 -5.12
C GLN A 74 13.04 -13.68 -5.46
N LYS A 75 13.81 -14.76 -5.61
CA LYS A 75 13.26 -16.12 -5.74
C LYS A 75 13.73 -16.93 -4.55
N GLN A 76 12.78 -17.39 -3.72
CA GLN A 76 13.07 -18.24 -2.55
C GLN A 76 14.10 -17.64 -1.57
N GLY A 77 14.07 -16.31 -1.39
CA GLY A 77 15.00 -15.59 -0.51
C GLY A 77 16.40 -15.36 -1.10
N LEU A 78 16.67 -15.80 -2.32
CA LEU A 78 17.88 -15.47 -3.07
C LEU A 78 17.59 -14.32 -4.03
N ALA A 79 18.40 -13.26 -3.95
CA ALA A 79 18.42 -12.22 -4.97
C ALA A 79 18.89 -12.82 -6.30
N SER A 80 18.06 -12.69 -7.33
CA SER A 80 18.30 -13.19 -8.68
C SER A 80 18.12 -12.04 -9.67
N MET A 81 18.98 -11.98 -10.69
CA MET A 81 18.79 -11.05 -11.81
C MET A 81 18.14 -11.80 -12.98
N VAL A 82 17.01 -11.30 -13.46
CA VAL A 82 16.30 -11.86 -14.62
C VAL A 82 16.55 -10.96 -15.82
N HIS A 83 17.19 -11.53 -16.85
CA HIS A 83 17.40 -10.86 -18.12
C HIS A 83 16.10 -10.80 -18.93
N HIS A 84 15.77 -9.62 -19.45
CA HIS A 84 14.61 -9.37 -20.30
C HIS A 84 15.09 -8.97 -21.70
N GLN A 85 14.60 -9.66 -22.74
CA GLN A 85 14.97 -9.35 -24.12
C GLN A 85 14.32 -8.06 -24.64
N SER A 86 13.22 -7.65 -24.04
CA SER A 86 12.46 -6.45 -24.41
C SER A 86 11.56 -6.03 -23.26
N ILE A 87 11.14 -4.76 -23.23
CA ILE A 87 10.14 -4.29 -22.27
C ILE A 87 8.99 -3.58 -22.99
N TYR A 88 7.75 -3.92 -22.61
CA TYR A 88 6.53 -3.24 -23.08
C TYR A 88 6.26 -1.98 -22.26
N ILE A 89 6.21 -0.83 -22.94
CA ILE A 89 5.85 0.48 -22.40
C ILE A 89 4.42 0.79 -22.85
N LEU A 90 3.48 0.69 -21.92
CA LEU A 90 2.06 0.87 -22.21
C LEU A 90 1.73 2.32 -22.63
N PRO A 91 0.59 2.56 -23.31
CA PRO A 91 0.13 3.90 -23.65
C PRO A 91 0.08 4.83 -22.44
N ASN A 92 0.48 6.09 -22.61
CA ASN A 92 0.43 7.14 -21.57
C ASN A 92 1.01 6.67 -20.22
N SER A 93 2.08 5.86 -20.25
CA SER A 93 2.71 5.27 -19.07
C SER A 93 4.23 5.46 -19.09
N SER A 94 4.89 5.14 -17.99
CA SER A 94 6.34 5.18 -17.93
C SER A 94 6.93 3.96 -17.26
N ILE A 95 8.16 3.63 -17.65
CA ILE A 95 8.97 2.57 -17.04
C ILE A 95 10.14 3.22 -16.38
N LYS A 96 10.32 2.88 -15.10
CA LYS A 96 11.42 3.35 -14.29
C LYS A 96 12.43 2.23 -14.15
N MET A 97 13.65 2.50 -14.60
CA MET A 97 14.80 1.65 -14.38
C MET A 97 15.56 2.20 -13.18
N MET A 98 15.49 1.53 -12.03
CA MET A 98 15.97 1.98 -10.73
C MET A 98 16.57 0.83 -9.91
N PRO A 99 17.41 1.10 -8.89
CA PRO A 99 17.95 0.05 -8.02
C PRO A 99 16.85 -0.84 -7.44
N GLY A 100 17.04 -2.16 -7.49
CA GLY A 100 16.08 -3.13 -6.94
C GLY A 100 14.88 -3.45 -7.83
N GLY A 101 14.81 -2.90 -9.05
CA GLY A 101 13.81 -3.25 -10.07
C GLY A 101 14.44 -3.50 -11.42
N TYR A 102 13.79 -3.03 -12.49
CA TYR A 102 14.40 -2.97 -13.82
C TYR A 102 15.63 -2.06 -13.80
N HIS A 103 16.70 -2.46 -14.45
CA HIS A 103 17.93 -1.69 -14.56
C HIS A 103 18.70 -2.13 -15.80
N LEU A 104 19.60 -1.26 -16.26
CA LEU A 104 20.53 -1.61 -17.33
C LEU A 104 21.75 -2.29 -16.74
N MET A 105 22.13 -3.44 -17.27
CA MET A 105 23.43 -4.07 -17.07
C MET A 105 24.32 -3.71 -18.26
N ILE A 106 25.28 -2.83 -18.02
CA ILE A 106 26.14 -2.23 -19.03
C ILE A 106 27.51 -2.92 -18.96
N TYR A 107 27.83 -3.72 -19.97
CA TYR A 107 29.07 -4.49 -20.01
C TYR A 107 30.16 -3.69 -20.72
N ASN A 108 31.26 -3.42 -20.03
CA ASN A 108 32.37 -2.64 -20.57
C ASN A 108 33.28 -3.49 -21.45
N ASN A 109 33.80 -2.88 -22.52
CA ASN A 109 34.79 -3.48 -23.42
C ASN A 109 36.25 -3.16 -23.03
N GLY A 110 36.49 -2.67 -21.81
CA GLY A 110 37.80 -2.19 -21.39
C GLY A 110 37.75 -1.36 -20.11
N ILE A 111 38.38 -0.19 -20.13
CA ILE A 111 38.44 0.72 -18.97
C ILE A 111 37.02 1.24 -18.66
N PRO A 112 36.49 1.04 -17.44
CA PRO A 112 35.18 1.57 -17.06
C PRO A 112 35.18 3.10 -17.14
N PRO A 113 34.04 3.70 -17.52
CA PRO A 113 33.94 5.16 -17.62
C PRO A 113 34.04 5.77 -16.21
N LYS A 114 34.62 6.96 -16.13
CA LYS A 114 34.88 7.66 -14.87
C LYS A 114 33.72 8.56 -14.50
N LEU A 115 33.62 8.90 -13.21
CA LEU A 115 32.70 9.93 -12.73
C LEU A 115 32.73 11.21 -13.61
N GLY A 116 31.54 11.62 -14.08
CA GLY A 116 31.36 12.79 -14.93
C GLY A 116 31.51 12.53 -16.44
N ASP A 117 31.92 11.34 -16.85
CA ASP A 117 31.90 10.96 -18.27
C ASP A 117 30.47 10.94 -18.79
N LYS A 118 30.27 11.39 -20.02
CA LYS A 118 28.99 11.33 -20.73
C LYS A 118 29.11 10.33 -21.87
N VAL A 119 28.21 9.36 -21.88
CA VAL A 119 28.26 8.26 -22.83
C VAL A 119 26.99 8.24 -23.69
N PRO A 120 27.11 8.27 -25.03
CA PRO A 120 25.95 8.17 -25.91
C PRO A 120 25.37 6.75 -25.85
N VAL A 121 24.07 6.65 -25.63
CA VAL A 121 23.31 5.40 -25.58
C VAL A 121 22.08 5.54 -26.46
N ARG A 122 21.90 4.59 -27.37
CA ARG A 122 20.78 4.51 -28.30
C ARG A 122 19.76 3.48 -27.84
N PHE A 123 18.49 3.87 -27.86
CA PHE A 123 17.32 3.08 -27.52
C PHE A 123 16.49 2.87 -28.79
N SER A 124 16.27 1.62 -29.20
CA SER A 124 15.47 1.27 -30.38
C SER A 124 14.14 0.64 -29.95
N PHE A 125 13.05 1.11 -30.54
CA PHE A 125 11.68 0.73 -30.19
C PHE A 125 10.95 0.00 -31.32
N SER A 126 9.91 -0.75 -30.98
CA SER A 126 9.16 -1.59 -31.93
C SER A 126 8.38 -0.83 -33.01
N ASP A 127 8.11 0.45 -32.79
CA ASP A 127 7.47 1.36 -33.75
C ASP A 127 8.49 1.94 -34.76
N GLY A 128 9.77 1.60 -34.64
CA GLY A 128 10.86 2.09 -35.48
C GLY A 128 11.52 3.37 -34.96
N THR A 129 11.04 3.94 -33.85
CA THR A 129 11.71 5.09 -33.22
C THR A 129 13.07 4.67 -32.66
N GLU A 130 14.07 5.52 -32.87
CA GLU A 130 15.38 5.42 -32.24
C GLU A 130 15.70 6.73 -31.50
N ILE A 131 15.98 6.64 -30.20
CA ILE A 131 16.34 7.79 -29.38
C ILE A 131 17.76 7.60 -28.88
N GLU A 132 18.65 8.55 -29.20
CA GLU A 132 20.01 8.58 -28.69
C GLU A 132 20.13 9.68 -27.62
N ILE A 133 20.63 9.32 -26.44
CA ILE A 133 20.82 10.23 -25.31
C ILE A 133 22.23 10.12 -24.76
N GLU A 134 22.72 11.18 -24.12
CA GLU A 134 23.94 11.14 -23.33
C GLU A 134 23.62 10.77 -21.88
N MET A 135 24.08 9.61 -21.42
CA MET A 135 23.99 9.21 -20.02
C MET A 135 25.26 9.62 -19.28
N GLU A 136 25.10 10.37 -18.20
CA GLU A 136 26.22 10.82 -17.35
C GLU A 136 26.57 9.76 -16.29
N VAL A 137 27.86 9.50 -16.09
CA VAL A 137 28.35 8.60 -15.05
C VAL A 137 28.39 9.31 -13.70
N LYS A 138 27.62 8.81 -12.73
CA LYS A 138 27.47 9.38 -11.39
C LYS A 138 27.79 8.36 -10.30
N ASN A 139 28.05 8.87 -9.10
CA ASN A 139 28.22 8.04 -7.92
C ASN A 139 26.90 7.33 -7.59
N ASN A 140 27.00 6.15 -6.96
CA ASN A 140 25.84 5.36 -6.56
C ASN A 140 24.87 6.21 -5.69
N PRO A 141 23.62 6.45 -6.14
CA PRO A 141 22.66 7.30 -5.41
C PRO A 141 22.26 6.74 -4.03
N VAL A 142 22.69 5.53 -3.67
CA VAL A 142 22.43 4.88 -2.38
C VAL A 142 23.04 5.61 -1.17
N HIS A 143 23.96 6.58 -1.37
CA HIS A 143 24.59 7.30 -0.26
C HIS A 143 23.96 8.65 0.17
N GLU A 144 22.94 9.17 -0.52
CA GLU A 144 22.35 10.47 -0.13
C GLU A 144 20.82 10.51 0.03
N GLU A 145 20.06 9.48 -0.34
CA GLU A 145 18.59 9.46 -0.17
C GLU A 145 18.08 8.15 0.43
N THR A 146 18.52 7.80 1.63
CA THR A 146 17.91 6.70 2.43
C THR A 146 16.61 7.12 3.11
N ALA A 147 15.75 7.87 2.42
CA ALA A 147 14.46 8.27 2.95
C ALA A 147 13.40 8.34 1.84
N ILE A 148 12.48 7.38 1.92
CA ILE A 148 11.09 7.42 1.42
C ILE A 148 10.87 6.79 0.03
N ASN A 149 10.14 5.66 0.07
CA ASN A 149 9.40 4.95 -0.99
C ASN A 149 10.10 3.79 -1.70
N ASN A 150 10.14 2.62 -1.05
CA ASN A 150 10.30 1.34 -1.72
C ASN A 150 9.21 0.36 -1.30
N HIS A 151 8.05 0.40 -1.97
CA HIS A 151 7.15 -0.75 -2.10
C HIS A 151 6.59 -0.70 -3.53
N GLN A 152 7.15 -1.49 -4.45
CA GLN A 152 6.50 -1.78 -5.73
C GLN A 152 6.21 -3.27 -5.81
N ALA A 153 4.91 -3.53 -5.83
CA ALA A 153 4.27 -4.83 -5.94
C ALA A 153 4.73 -5.58 -7.20
N SER A 154 4.98 -6.87 -7.02
CA SER A 154 5.19 -7.82 -8.10
C SER A 154 3.89 -8.00 -8.91
N GLY A 155 4.02 -8.21 -10.22
CA GLY A 155 2.90 -8.05 -11.16
C GLY A 155 1.88 -9.20 -11.18
N SER A 156 0.60 -8.85 -11.35
CA SER A 156 -0.33 -9.45 -12.33
C SER A 156 -1.77 -8.93 -12.17
N ILE A 157 -2.47 -8.76 -13.30
CA ILE A 157 -3.90 -8.40 -13.49
C ILE A 157 -4.26 -6.92 -13.22
N MET A 158 -4.30 -6.13 -14.30
CA MET A 158 -4.85 -4.77 -14.31
C MET A 158 -6.30 -4.76 -13.83
N SER A 159 -6.51 -4.22 -12.63
CA SER A 159 -7.81 -3.78 -12.16
C SER A 159 -8.04 -2.35 -12.65
N TYR A 160 -9.19 -2.05 -13.25
CA TYR A 160 -9.58 -0.67 -13.62
C TYR A 160 -9.42 0.34 -12.47
N GLN A 161 -9.41 -0.15 -11.23
CA GLN A 161 -9.15 0.65 -10.04
C GLN A 161 -7.77 1.32 -10.03
N GLN A 162 -6.75 0.81 -10.74
CA GLN A 162 -5.41 1.40 -10.80
C GLN A 162 -5.38 2.79 -11.46
N PHE A 163 -6.32 3.05 -12.37
CA PHE A 163 -6.45 4.31 -13.09
C PHE A 163 -7.46 5.27 -12.45
N LEU A 164 -8.22 4.80 -11.45
CA LEU A 164 -9.12 5.67 -10.70
C LEU A 164 -8.28 6.60 -9.82
N PRO A 165 -8.59 7.90 -9.73
CA PRO A 165 -7.95 8.79 -8.77
C PRO A 165 -8.54 8.49 -7.38
N GLN A 166 -8.12 7.36 -6.80
CA GLN A 166 -8.73 6.72 -5.63
C GLN A 166 -8.83 7.66 -4.42
N HIS A 167 -7.79 8.43 -4.13
CA HIS A 167 -7.80 9.40 -3.03
C HIS A 167 -8.73 10.59 -3.31
N PHE A 168 -8.82 11.06 -4.57
CA PHE A 168 -9.74 12.12 -4.95
C PHE A 168 -11.20 11.66 -4.78
N LEU A 169 -11.52 10.47 -5.30
CA LEU A 169 -12.84 9.85 -5.16
C LEU A 169 -13.20 9.57 -3.70
N SER A 170 -12.24 9.08 -2.91
CA SER A 170 -12.44 8.83 -1.48
C SER A 170 -12.65 10.14 -0.69
N ASN A 171 -11.96 11.23 -1.07
CA ASN A 171 -12.17 12.55 -0.46
C ASN A 171 -13.52 13.17 -0.86
N LEU A 172 -13.97 12.95 -2.11
CA LEU A 172 -15.31 13.36 -2.54
C LEU A 172 -16.38 12.60 -1.74
N MET A 173 -16.22 11.28 -1.61
CA MET A 173 -17.11 10.44 -0.80
C MET A 173 -17.10 10.85 0.67
N TYR A 174 -15.93 11.16 1.23
CA TYR A 174 -15.78 11.66 2.60
C TYR A 174 -16.63 12.91 2.85
N ARG A 175 -16.63 13.86 1.90
CA ARG A 175 -17.46 15.08 1.99
C ARG A 175 -18.95 14.77 1.80
N LEU A 176 -19.29 13.94 0.81
CA LEU A 176 -20.66 13.57 0.49
C LEU A 176 -21.34 12.88 1.68
N THR A 177 -20.66 11.93 2.32
CA THR A 177 -21.19 11.17 3.47
C THR A 177 -21.42 12.03 4.72
N ARG A 178 -20.82 13.21 4.81
CA ARG A 178 -20.96 14.17 5.93
C ARG A 178 -21.99 15.27 5.66
N ILE A 179 -22.68 15.25 4.51
CA ILE A 179 -23.77 16.19 4.24
C ILE A 179 -24.92 15.96 5.23
N ARG A 180 -25.42 17.06 5.81
CA ARG A 180 -26.51 17.06 6.81
C ARG A 180 -27.88 17.43 6.24
N TRP A 181 -27.96 17.75 4.95
CA TRP A 181 -29.22 18.12 4.30
C TRP A 181 -30.19 16.93 4.29
N ALA A 182 -31.31 17.07 5.01
CA ALA A 182 -32.20 15.96 5.32
C ALA A 182 -32.74 15.18 4.10
N PRO A 183 -33.18 15.83 3.01
CA PRO A 183 -33.64 15.11 1.81
C PRO A 183 -32.56 14.20 1.20
N LEU A 184 -31.36 14.74 0.97
CA LEU A 184 -30.27 13.98 0.38
C LEU A 184 -29.74 12.89 1.30
N LYS A 185 -29.48 13.19 2.59
CA LYS A 185 -28.97 12.18 3.52
C LYS A 185 -29.98 11.04 3.72
N ASN A 186 -31.28 11.35 3.82
CA ASN A 186 -32.30 10.34 4.04
C ASN A 186 -32.50 9.48 2.79
N LEU A 187 -32.38 10.07 1.59
CA LEU A 187 -32.38 9.32 0.34
C LEU A 187 -31.17 8.38 0.27
N MET A 188 -29.97 8.88 0.53
CA MET A 188 -28.75 8.06 0.51
C MET A 188 -28.81 6.90 1.51
N ILE A 189 -29.15 7.18 2.77
CA ILE A 189 -29.24 6.16 3.82
C ILE A 189 -30.35 5.15 3.50
N GLY A 190 -31.53 5.62 3.11
CA GLY A 190 -32.66 4.74 2.78
C GLY A 190 -32.40 3.84 1.58
N SER A 191 -31.73 4.36 0.54
CA SER A 191 -31.29 3.56 -0.60
C SER A 191 -30.24 2.53 -0.21
N PHE A 192 -29.27 2.92 0.62
CA PHE A 192 -28.22 2.02 1.08
C PHE A 192 -28.76 0.86 1.91
N ILE A 193 -29.67 1.13 2.86
CA ILE A 193 -30.35 0.11 3.65
C ILE A 193 -31.03 -0.93 2.74
N LYS A 194 -31.68 -0.48 1.66
CA LYS A 194 -32.36 -1.37 0.72
C LYS A 194 -31.40 -2.17 -0.18
N ILE A 195 -30.34 -1.54 -0.67
CA ILE A 195 -29.39 -2.17 -1.60
C ILE A 195 -28.54 -3.23 -0.88
N PHE A 196 -28.11 -2.94 0.34
CA PHE A 196 -27.21 -3.80 1.12
C PHE A 196 -27.92 -4.62 2.20
N ASP A 197 -29.25 -4.53 2.29
CA ASP A 197 -30.08 -5.24 3.26
C ASP A 197 -29.58 -5.05 4.72
N VAL A 198 -29.45 -3.78 5.12
CA VAL A 198 -28.91 -3.42 6.44
C VAL A 198 -29.97 -3.63 7.53
N ASP A 199 -29.70 -4.52 8.48
CA ASP A 199 -30.58 -4.73 9.63
C ASP A 199 -30.54 -3.54 10.61
N MET A 200 -31.60 -2.73 10.57
CA MET A 200 -31.79 -1.58 11.46
C MET A 200 -32.44 -1.96 12.80
N SER A 201 -32.93 -3.19 12.96
CA SER A 201 -33.57 -3.65 14.19
C SER A 201 -32.56 -3.82 15.33
N ILE A 202 -31.31 -4.16 15.00
CA ILE A 202 -30.20 -4.31 15.95
C ILE A 202 -29.46 -3.00 16.25
N ALA A 203 -29.67 -1.95 15.45
CA ALA A 203 -29.05 -0.65 15.68
C ALA A 203 -29.64 0.04 16.92
N GLN A 204 -28.80 0.74 17.68
CA GLN A 204 -29.21 1.55 18.84
C GLN A 204 -30.20 2.64 18.41
N GLN A 205 -30.00 3.23 17.23
CA GLN A 205 -30.95 4.11 16.55
C GLN A 205 -31.56 3.40 15.33
N SER A 206 -32.75 2.84 15.49
CA SER A 206 -33.42 2.13 14.39
C SER A 206 -34.08 3.05 13.35
N ASP A 207 -34.43 4.30 13.72
CA ASP A 207 -34.98 5.26 12.75
C ASP A 207 -33.85 5.98 12.02
N TYR A 208 -33.57 5.53 10.80
CA TYR A 208 -32.46 6.04 9.99
C TYR A 208 -32.54 7.54 9.68
N ARG A 209 -33.74 8.15 9.77
CA ARG A 209 -33.92 9.58 9.51
C ARG A 209 -33.30 10.45 10.60
N LYS A 210 -33.06 9.90 11.79
CA LYS A 210 -32.51 10.60 12.96
C LYS A 210 -30.98 10.76 12.92
N PHE A 211 -30.27 9.98 12.11
CA PHE A 211 -28.84 10.19 11.89
C PHE A 211 -28.58 11.55 11.23
N ARG A 212 -27.57 12.31 11.68
CA ARG A 212 -27.30 13.66 11.15
C ARG A 212 -26.67 13.63 9.77
N SER A 213 -26.03 12.51 9.40
CA SER A 213 -25.35 12.31 8.12
C SER A 213 -25.29 10.82 7.76
N PHE A 214 -24.91 10.51 6.52
CA PHE A 214 -24.69 9.12 6.10
C PHE A 214 -23.54 8.47 6.89
N ASN A 215 -22.46 9.20 7.18
CA ASN A 215 -21.32 8.68 7.93
C ASN A 215 -21.71 8.26 9.36
N GLU A 216 -22.62 8.99 10.00
CA GLU A 216 -23.14 8.64 11.34
C GLU A 216 -24.01 7.38 11.31
N PHE A 217 -24.79 7.19 10.24
CA PHE A 217 -25.50 5.93 9.99
C PHE A 217 -24.52 4.78 9.73
N PHE A 218 -23.46 5.02 8.96
CA PHE A 218 -22.49 3.99 8.61
C PHE A 218 -21.73 3.50 9.87
N THR A 219 -21.38 4.43 10.75
CA THR A 219 -20.73 4.18 12.05
C THR A 219 -21.73 4.05 13.21
N ARG A 220 -22.97 3.66 12.92
CA ARG A 220 -24.06 3.47 13.90
C ARG A 220 -23.63 2.57 15.05
N GLU A 221 -24.15 2.83 16.24
CA GLU A 221 -24.01 1.93 17.39
C GLU A 221 -25.03 0.81 17.30
N LEU A 222 -24.65 -0.36 17.82
CA LEU A 222 -25.57 -1.48 18.03
C LEU A 222 -26.12 -1.44 19.46
N LYS A 223 -27.27 -2.08 19.65
CA LYS A 223 -27.82 -2.31 20.99
C LYS A 223 -26.85 -3.20 21.79
N SER A 224 -26.65 -2.92 23.06
CA SER A 224 -25.70 -3.65 23.91
C SER A 224 -25.97 -5.16 24.03
N THR A 225 -27.20 -5.59 23.75
CA THR A 225 -27.61 -7.00 23.85
C THR A 225 -27.37 -7.82 22.59
N THR A 226 -26.98 -7.22 21.45
CA THR A 226 -26.91 -7.93 20.16
C THR A 226 -25.57 -8.61 19.91
N ARG A 227 -24.53 -8.27 20.70
CA ARG A 227 -23.19 -8.84 20.63
C ARG A 227 -22.69 -9.15 22.05
N PRO A 228 -23.20 -10.22 22.69
CA PRO A 228 -22.70 -10.64 23.99
C PRO A 228 -21.21 -11.02 23.89
N VAL A 229 -20.39 -10.42 24.75
CA VAL A 229 -18.95 -10.68 24.80
C VAL A 229 -18.70 -11.92 25.67
N ASP A 230 -17.99 -12.90 25.11
CA ASP A 230 -17.51 -14.05 25.89
C ASP A 230 -16.49 -13.58 26.95
N GLN A 231 -16.78 -13.90 28.21
CA GLN A 231 -16.00 -13.50 29.37
C GLN A 231 -14.86 -14.49 29.70
N SER A 232 -14.74 -15.61 28.98
CA SER A 232 -13.63 -16.53 29.17
C SER A 232 -12.29 -15.83 28.94
N ALA A 233 -11.36 -16.01 29.88
CA ALA A 233 -9.99 -15.50 29.79
C ALA A 233 -9.15 -16.26 28.75
N GLU A 234 -9.57 -17.49 28.39
CA GLU A 234 -8.88 -18.34 27.42
C GLU A 234 -9.37 -18.11 25.99
N SER A 235 -10.45 -17.34 25.79
CA SER A 235 -10.99 -17.06 24.46
C SER A 235 -10.57 -15.69 23.95
N ILE A 236 -10.40 -15.62 22.63
CA ILE A 236 -10.19 -14.40 21.87
C ILE A 236 -11.43 -14.22 21.00
N ILE A 237 -12.09 -13.05 21.09
CA ILE A 237 -13.31 -12.79 20.32
C ILE A 237 -12.97 -12.15 18.96
N SER A 238 -13.89 -12.24 18.00
CA SER A 238 -13.78 -11.45 16.78
C SER A 238 -13.81 -9.95 17.10
N PRO A 239 -12.92 -9.13 16.52
CA PRO A 239 -12.93 -7.69 16.73
C PRO A 239 -14.03 -6.98 15.92
N VAL A 240 -14.64 -7.64 14.93
CA VAL A 240 -15.58 -7.03 13.97
C VAL A 240 -16.70 -7.99 13.58
N ASP A 241 -17.80 -7.42 13.08
CA ASP A 241 -18.78 -8.15 12.26
C ASP A 241 -18.24 -8.25 10.83
N GLY A 242 -18.27 -9.45 10.24
CA GLY A 242 -17.79 -9.67 8.88
C GLY A 242 -17.53 -11.15 8.59
N GLU A 243 -16.74 -11.39 7.55
CA GLU A 243 -16.40 -12.72 7.04
C GLU A 243 -14.89 -12.98 7.18
N VAL A 244 -14.51 -14.24 7.40
CA VAL A 244 -13.10 -14.65 7.39
C VAL A 244 -12.65 -14.73 5.94
N SER A 245 -11.82 -13.77 5.52
CA SER A 245 -11.24 -13.79 4.19
C SER A 245 -10.12 -14.83 4.09
N GLN A 246 -9.20 -14.86 5.05
CA GLN A 246 -8.12 -15.86 5.17
C GLN A 246 -7.71 -15.98 6.64
N LEU A 247 -7.25 -17.16 7.05
CA LEU A 247 -6.59 -17.37 8.33
C LEU A 247 -5.54 -18.47 8.23
N GLY A 248 -4.63 -18.54 9.18
CA GLY A 248 -3.70 -19.66 9.29
C GLY A 248 -2.39 -19.31 9.97
N LYS A 249 -1.42 -20.20 9.77
CA LYS A 249 -0.04 -19.99 10.23
C LYS A 249 0.71 -19.08 9.27
N ILE A 250 1.55 -18.23 9.82
CA ILE A 250 2.54 -17.46 9.08
C ILE A 250 3.72 -18.39 8.82
N ASP A 251 4.15 -18.55 7.56
CA ASP A 251 5.27 -19.42 7.19
C ASP A 251 6.54 -18.57 7.05
N GLY A 252 7.39 -18.60 8.09
CA GLY A 252 8.44 -17.60 8.26
C GLY A 252 7.83 -16.21 8.36
N GLU A 253 7.93 -15.43 7.28
CA GLU A 253 7.36 -14.09 7.16
C GLU A 253 6.17 -14.02 6.20
N SER A 254 5.77 -15.14 5.58
CA SER A 254 4.80 -15.16 4.49
C SER A 254 3.37 -15.44 4.97
N LEU A 255 2.46 -14.50 4.69
CA LEU A 255 1.03 -14.60 4.95
C LEU A 255 0.27 -14.94 3.68
N LEU A 256 -0.84 -15.67 3.81
CA LEU A 256 -1.73 -15.96 2.70
C LEU A 256 -2.73 -14.82 2.53
N GLN A 257 -2.82 -14.26 1.32
CA GLN A 257 -3.81 -13.23 0.96
C GLN A 257 -5.04 -13.85 0.27
N ALA A 258 -4.76 -14.74 -0.66
CA ALA A 258 -5.74 -15.42 -1.50
C ALA A 258 -5.08 -16.68 -2.06
N LYS A 259 -5.85 -17.51 -2.77
CA LYS A 259 -5.30 -18.67 -3.46
C LYS A 259 -4.11 -18.25 -4.33
N ASP A 260 -2.96 -18.86 -4.07
CA ASP A 260 -1.69 -18.63 -4.78
C ASP A 260 -1.11 -17.19 -4.67
N LYS A 261 -1.66 -16.33 -3.79
CA LYS A 261 -1.13 -14.99 -3.52
C LYS A 261 -0.74 -14.84 -2.06
N ARG A 262 0.50 -14.40 -1.84
CA ARG A 262 1.08 -14.21 -0.51
C ARG A 262 1.74 -12.83 -0.44
N PHE A 263 1.84 -12.31 0.77
CA PHE A 263 2.54 -11.08 1.11
C PHE A 263 3.37 -11.31 2.37
N THR A 264 4.24 -10.38 2.75
CA THR A 264 5.17 -10.58 3.87
C THR A 264 4.79 -9.74 5.09
N LEU A 265 5.23 -10.20 6.27
CA LEU A 265 5.12 -9.45 7.51
C LEU A 265 5.81 -8.09 7.37
N ASN A 266 6.99 -8.04 6.76
CA ASN A 266 7.74 -6.80 6.56
C ASN A 266 6.95 -5.81 5.70
N SER A 267 6.41 -6.26 4.55
CA SER A 267 5.64 -5.37 3.69
C SER A 267 4.34 -4.93 4.36
N LEU A 268 3.68 -5.80 5.12
CA LEU A 268 2.49 -5.43 5.89
C LEU A 268 2.81 -4.44 7.03
N LEU A 269 3.93 -4.61 7.72
CA LEU A 269 4.29 -3.84 8.92
C LEU A 269 5.13 -2.58 8.62
N GLY A 270 5.34 -2.26 7.35
CA GLY A 270 6.07 -1.05 6.93
C GLY A 270 7.57 -1.13 7.18
N ASP A 271 8.15 -2.31 6.91
CA ASP A 271 9.56 -2.63 7.07
C ASP A 271 10.09 -2.53 8.52
N ASP A 272 9.20 -2.60 9.50
CA ASP A 272 9.55 -2.74 10.92
C ASP A 272 9.99 -4.19 11.21
N LEU A 273 11.27 -4.48 10.97
CA LEU A 273 11.86 -5.82 11.13
C LEU A 273 11.78 -6.34 12.57
N GLU A 274 11.86 -5.46 13.57
CA GLU A 274 11.76 -5.84 14.98
C GLU A 274 10.35 -6.32 15.31
N LEU A 275 9.34 -5.55 14.90
CA LEU A 275 7.95 -5.92 15.08
C LEU A 275 7.58 -7.18 14.29
N ALA A 276 8.03 -7.29 13.04
CA ALA A 276 7.81 -8.47 12.20
C ALA A 276 8.42 -9.73 12.83
N GLY A 277 9.60 -9.62 13.45
CA GLY A 277 10.24 -10.71 14.17
C GLY A 277 9.37 -11.32 15.28
N GLN A 278 8.51 -10.52 15.92
CA GLN A 278 7.60 -10.99 16.99
C GLN A 278 6.45 -11.86 16.47
N PHE A 279 6.08 -11.72 15.20
CA PHE A 279 5.00 -12.46 14.55
C PHE A 279 5.49 -13.57 13.62
N LYS A 280 6.81 -13.71 13.45
CA LYS A 280 7.42 -14.75 12.63
C LYS A 280 6.97 -16.13 13.12
N ASN A 281 6.53 -16.99 12.20
CA ASN A 281 5.92 -18.29 12.51
C ASN A 281 4.68 -18.24 13.42
N GLY A 282 4.05 -17.07 13.54
CA GLY A 282 2.82 -16.83 14.29
C GLY A 282 1.56 -17.30 13.56
N THR A 283 0.42 -16.74 13.97
CA THR A 283 -0.87 -16.95 13.31
C THR A 283 -1.50 -15.64 12.92
N PHE A 284 -2.28 -15.64 11.86
CA PHE A 284 -3.00 -14.46 11.38
C PHE A 284 -4.44 -14.79 11.01
N ILE A 285 -5.29 -13.78 11.10
CA ILE A 285 -6.66 -13.82 10.56
C ILE A 285 -6.98 -12.48 9.89
N THR A 286 -7.52 -12.57 8.69
CA THR A 286 -7.95 -11.45 7.84
C THR A 286 -9.47 -11.47 7.77
N LEU A 287 -10.09 -10.40 8.26
CA LEU A 287 -11.54 -10.24 8.38
C LEU A 287 -12.01 -9.15 7.42
N TYR A 288 -12.93 -9.49 6.53
CA TYR A 288 -13.55 -8.57 5.58
C TYR A 288 -14.88 -8.06 6.14
N LEU A 289 -15.07 -6.74 6.14
CA LEU A 289 -16.32 -6.09 6.48
C LEU A 289 -17.00 -5.63 5.20
N SER A 290 -18.14 -6.25 4.89
CA SER A 290 -18.97 -5.86 3.76
C SER A 290 -19.75 -4.57 4.08
N PRO A 291 -20.25 -3.83 3.08
CA PRO A 291 -20.92 -2.55 3.32
C PRO A 291 -22.13 -2.61 4.28
N ARG A 292 -22.77 -3.78 4.45
CA ARG A 292 -23.93 -3.92 5.34
C ARG A 292 -23.56 -4.04 6.81
N ASP A 293 -22.33 -4.46 7.10
CA ASP A 293 -21.90 -4.87 8.42
C ASP A 293 -21.77 -3.68 9.39
N TYR A 294 -21.43 -3.98 10.64
CA TYR A 294 -21.10 -3.00 11.65
C TYR A 294 -19.61 -2.66 11.58
N HIS A 295 -19.30 -1.37 11.41
CA HIS A 295 -17.96 -0.91 11.02
C HIS A 295 -17.15 -0.28 12.16
N ARG A 296 -17.53 -0.55 13.41
CA ARG A 296 -16.65 -0.28 14.54
C ARG A 296 -15.92 -1.55 14.94
N ILE A 297 -14.71 -1.36 15.40
CA ILE A 297 -13.74 -2.40 15.72
C ILE A 297 -13.56 -2.42 17.22
N HIS A 298 -13.59 -3.61 17.78
CA HIS A 298 -13.51 -3.86 19.21
C HIS A 298 -12.25 -4.66 19.53
N MET A 299 -11.81 -4.57 20.78
CA MET A 299 -10.67 -5.33 21.26
C MET A 299 -10.99 -6.82 21.35
N PRO A 300 -10.18 -7.69 20.72
CA PRO A 300 -10.41 -9.13 20.75
C PRO A 300 -9.99 -9.78 22.09
N ILE A 301 -9.09 -9.12 22.82
CA ILE A 301 -8.55 -9.50 24.13
C ILE A 301 -8.15 -8.22 24.89
N ASN A 302 -8.04 -8.29 26.23
CA ASN A 302 -7.50 -7.22 27.04
C ASN A 302 -6.10 -6.81 26.52
N GLY A 303 -5.85 -5.52 26.37
CA GLY A 303 -4.58 -5.04 25.83
C GLY A 303 -4.23 -3.62 26.24
N THR A 304 -2.93 -3.36 26.32
CA THR A 304 -2.38 -2.01 26.48
C THR A 304 -1.76 -1.57 25.17
N LEU A 305 -2.16 -0.43 24.63
CA LEU A 305 -1.58 0.10 23.39
C LEU A 305 -0.10 0.43 23.62
N ASN A 306 0.77 -0.13 22.77
CA ASN A 306 2.22 0.10 22.79
C ASN A 306 2.63 1.05 21.67
N LYS A 307 2.19 0.78 20.44
CA LYS A 307 2.59 1.54 19.25
C LYS A 307 1.42 1.66 18.28
N MET A 308 1.34 2.81 17.61
CA MET A 308 0.43 3.03 16.49
C MET A 308 1.22 3.58 15.32
N THR A 309 1.10 2.96 14.15
CA THR A 309 1.78 3.40 12.92
C THR A 309 0.77 3.49 11.78
N TYR A 310 0.61 4.69 11.22
CA TYR A 310 -0.10 4.92 9.98
C TYR A 310 0.88 4.84 8.82
N ILE A 311 0.56 3.98 7.84
CA ILE A 311 1.33 3.80 6.61
C ILE A 311 0.48 4.31 5.44
N PRO A 312 0.97 5.31 4.68
CA PRO A 312 0.30 5.76 3.48
C PRO A 312 0.38 4.70 2.39
N GLY A 313 -0.65 4.63 1.55
CA GLY A 313 -0.70 3.64 0.48
C GLY A 313 -1.81 3.95 -0.51
N ARG A 314 -2.07 3.00 -1.41
CA ARG A 314 -3.21 3.02 -2.32
C ARG A 314 -4.51 2.75 -1.56
N LEU A 315 -5.64 2.86 -2.25
CA LEU A 315 -6.96 2.54 -1.73
C LEU A 315 -7.64 1.62 -2.74
N PHE A 316 -7.06 0.46 -3.02
CA PHE A 316 -7.74 -0.57 -3.80
C PHE A 316 -8.91 -1.14 -3.01
N SER A 317 -9.94 -1.63 -3.69
CA SER A 317 -11.00 -2.40 -3.07
C SER A 317 -10.45 -3.69 -2.48
N VAL A 318 -11.02 -4.12 -1.36
CA VAL A 318 -10.63 -5.34 -0.65
C VAL A 318 -11.65 -6.47 -0.81
N ASN A 319 -12.52 -6.37 -1.82
CA ASN A 319 -13.43 -7.47 -2.17
C ASN A 319 -12.65 -8.67 -2.72
N GLN A 320 -13.26 -9.86 -2.64
CA GLN A 320 -12.65 -11.13 -3.05
C GLN A 320 -12.09 -11.12 -4.48
N SER A 321 -12.78 -10.49 -5.44
CA SER A 321 -12.28 -10.38 -6.81
C SER A 321 -10.99 -9.55 -6.89
N THR A 322 -10.85 -8.49 -6.09
CA THR A 322 -9.63 -7.67 -6.07
C THR A 322 -8.51 -8.37 -5.30
N THR A 323 -8.81 -9.00 -4.17
CA THR A 323 -7.86 -9.78 -3.37
C THR A 323 -7.23 -10.95 -4.16
N ASN A 324 -8.00 -11.58 -5.04
CA ASN A 324 -7.52 -12.64 -5.92
C ASN A 324 -6.70 -12.14 -7.11
N LYS A 325 -6.70 -10.84 -7.40
CA LYS A 325 -6.06 -10.26 -8.60
C LYS A 325 -4.84 -9.42 -8.25
N VAL A 326 -4.96 -8.53 -7.28
CA VAL A 326 -3.92 -7.56 -6.94
C VAL A 326 -2.94 -8.17 -5.96
N ASP A 327 -1.68 -8.30 -6.35
CA ASP A 327 -0.61 -8.74 -5.46
C ASP A 327 -0.36 -7.73 -4.34
N ASP A 328 0.04 -8.24 -3.17
CA ASP A 328 0.38 -7.45 -1.98
C ASP A 328 -0.71 -6.45 -1.56
N LEU A 329 -1.98 -6.72 -1.85
CA LEU A 329 -3.11 -5.79 -1.71
C LEU A 329 -3.14 -5.10 -0.34
N PHE A 330 -2.97 -5.88 0.73
CA PHE A 330 -3.01 -5.35 2.09
C PHE A 330 -1.77 -4.54 2.47
N ALA A 331 -0.62 -4.85 1.86
CA ALA A 331 0.65 -4.14 2.09
C ALA A 331 0.80 -2.88 1.23
N ILE A 332 0.11 -2.79 0.08
CA ILE A 332 0.09 -1.58 -0.75
C ILE A 332 -1.01 -0.60 -0.34
N ASN A 333 -2.07 -1.07 0.32
CA ASN A 333 -3.15 -0.20 0.76
C ASN A 333 -2.74 0.64 1.98
N GLU A 334 -3.32 1.84 2.06
CA GLU A 334 -3.27 2.72 3.22
C GLU A 334 -3.79 1.97 4.45
N ARG A 335 -3.05 2.03 5.56
CA ARG A 335 -3.38 1.24 6.76
C ARG A 335 -2.90 1.87 8.06
N ILE A 336 -3.49 1.43 9.17
CA ILE A 336 -3.08 1.77 10.53
C ILE A 336 -2.79 0.48 11.27
N ILE A 337 -1.56 0.34 11.77
CA ILE A 337 -1.10 -0.75 12.61
C ILE A 337 -1.24 -0.30 14.07
N ASN A 338 -1.96 -1.08 14.87
CA ASN A 338 -2.10 -0.85 16.31
C ASN A 338 -1.52 -2.06 17.03
N VAL A 339 -0.44 -1.84 17.78
CA VAL A 339 0.29 -2.89 18.50
C VAL A 339 -0.08 -2.82 19.96
N PHE A 340 -0.55 -3.94 20.50
CA PHE A 340 -0.96 -4.08 21.89
C PHE A 340 -0.09 -5.10 22.62
N GLU A 341 0.27 -4.77 23.85
CA GLU A 341 0.75 -5.75 24.82
C GLU A 341 -0.44 -6.42 25.49
N THR A 342 -0.48 -7.74 25.49
CA THR A 342 -1.58 -8.56 26.04
C THR A 342 -1.03 -9.70 26.88
N ASP A 343 -1.89 -10.42 27.59
CA ASP A 343 -1.48 -11.57 28.42
C ASP A 343 -0.91 -12.74 27.58
N ILE A 344 -1.20 -12.79 26.28
CA ILE A 344 -0.65 -13.79 25.35
C ILE A 344 0.58 -13.27 24.59
N GLY A 345 1.08 -12.08 24.92
CA GLY A 345 2.18 -11.41 24.24
C GLY A 345 1.69 -10.31 23.30
N THR A 346 2.54 -9.91 22.35
CA THR A 346 2.22 -8.84 21.39
C THR A 346 1.13 -9.28 20.43
N VAL A 347 0.13 -8.42 20.24
CA VAL A 347 -0.92 -8.57 19.23
C VAL A 347 -0.95 -7.33 18.35
N ALA A 348 -0.93 -7.50 17.03
CA ALA A 348 -1.16 -6.40 16.09
C ALA A 348 -2.58 -6.46 15.54
N LEU A 349 -3.31 -5.35 15.64
CA LEU A 349 -4.59 -5.13 14.97
C LEU A 349 -4.39 -4.07 13.89
N ILE A 350 -4.53 -4.48 12.64
CA ILE A 350 -4.23 -3.67 11.47
C ILE A 350 -5.53 -3.32 10.75
N MET A 351 -5.80 -2.02 10.64
CA MET A 351 -6.92 -1.47 9.90
C MET A 351 -6.46 -1.17 8.48
N VAL A 352 -7.02 -1.84 7.47
CA VAL A 352 -6.66 -1.64 6.05
C VAL A 352 -7.76 -0.86 5.35
N GLY A 353 -7.42 0.32 4.82
CA GLY A 353 -8.32 1.17 4.05
C GLY A 353 -8.60 0.61 2.66
N ALA A 354 -9.68 1.10 2.04
CA ALA A 354 -10.09 0.71 0.69
C ALA A 354 -10.70 1.89 -0.07
N ILE A 355 -10.98 1.72 -1.37
CA ILE A 355 -11.65 2.77 -2.16
C ILE A 355 -12.98 3.15 -1.53
N PHE A 356 -13.27 4.46 -1.44
CA PHE A 356 -14.41 5.04 -0.70
C PHE A 356 -14.32 4.95 0.81
N VAL A 357 -13.26 4.30 1.33
CA VAL A 357 -13.02 4.04 2.75
C VAL A 357 -11.61 4.46 3.15
N GLY A 358 -11.29 5.70 2.79
CA GLY A 358 -10.02 6.31 3.18
C GLY A 358 -10.05 6.98 4.55
N SER A 359 -11.07 6.74 5.39
CA SER A 359 -11.16 7.37 6.70
C SER A 359 -11.26 6.33 7.82
N MET A 360 -10.24 6.34 8.66
CA MET A 360 -10.04 5.46 9.80
C MET A 360 -9.85 6.30 11.05
N GLU A 361 -10.45 5.84 12.14
CA GLU A 361 -10.46 6.51 13.42
C GLU A 361 -10.15 5.51 14.54
N THR A 362 -9.39 5.95 15.54
CA THR A 362 -9.15 5.20 16.79
C THR A 362 -9.67 6.01 17.96
N VAL A 363 -10.08 5.35 19.04
CA VAL A 363 -10.68 6.04 20.20
C VAL A 363 -9.70 6.98 20.92
N TRP A 364 -8.39 6.80 20.73
CA TRP A 364 -7.36 7.63 21.36
C TRP A 364 -6.81 8.74 20.45
N ALA A 365 -6.75 8.56 19.13
CA ALA A 365 -6.24 9.57 18.19
C ALA A 365 -7.35 10.32 17.43
N GLY A 366 -8.60 9.89 17.58
CA GLY A 366 -9.71 10.32 16.74
C GLY A 366 -9.47 9.95 15.29
N GLU A 367 -10.04 10.73 14.38
CA GLU A 367 -9.88 10.53 12.93
C GLU A 367 -8.42 10.73 12.49
N VAL A 368 -7.80 9.67 11.99
CA VAL A 368 -6.38 9.59 11.59
C VAL A 368 -6.25 9.92 10.10
N THR A 369 -7.08 9.28 9.28
CA THR A 369 -7.24 9.60 7.86
C THR A 369 -8.58 10.28 7.63
N PRO A 370 -8.64 11.38 6.86
CA PRO A 370 -7.62 11.89 5.93
C PRO A 370 -6.63 12.93 6.51
N LYS A 371 -6.60 13.17 7.83
CA LYS A 371 -5.82 14.28 8.44
C LYS A 371 -4.32 14.23 8.12
N LEU A 372 -3.74 13.03 8.06
CA LEU A 372 -2.30 12.84 7.83
C LEU A 372 -1.87 13.04 6.36
N LYS A 373 -2.81 13.19 5.41
CA LYS A 373 -2.56 13.53 3.99
C LYS A 373 -1.44 12.69 3.33
N GLY A 374 -1.38 11.40 3.62
CA GLY A 374 -0.39 10.50 3.01
C GLY A 374 1.02 10.56 3.62
N LYS A 375 1.20 11.18 4.80
CA LYS A 375 2.49 11.19 5.51
C LYS A 375 2.56 10.04 6.51
N LEU A 376 3.59 9.19 6.41
CA LEU A 376 3.93 8.20 7.43
C LEU A 376 3.91 8.84 8.82
N PHE A 377 3.24 8.19 9.77
CA PHE A 377 3.15 8.66 11.15
C PHE A 377 3.29 7.46 12.07
N SER A 378 4.15 7.58 13.08
CA SER A 378 4.31 6.55 14.10
C SER A 378 4.36 7.21 15.47
N ASN A 379 3.63 6.65 16.43
CA ASN A 379 3.64 7.10 17.81
C ASN A 379 3.79 5.91 18.75
N ASN A 380 4.65 6.06 19.76
CA ASN A 380 4.80 5.09 20.84
C ASN A 380 4.02 5.60 22.06
N TYR A 381 3.48 4.67 22.85
CA TYR A 381 2.68 4.96 24.04
C TYR A 381 3.34 4.36 25.29
N PRO A 382 4.53 4.85 25.68
CA PRO A 382 5.35 4.24 26.73
C PRO A 382 4.71 4.27 28.11
N ASP A 383 3.81 5.23 28.37
CA ASP A 383 3.17 5.42 29.67
C ASP A 383 2.08 4.38 29.98
N LYS A 384 1.81 3.44 29.04
CA LYS A 384 0.79 2.38 29.20
C LYS A 384 -0.60 2.91 29.58
N SER A 385 -0.90 4.14 29.17
CA SER A 385 -2.07 4.89 29.61
C SER A 385 -3.36 4.46 28.90
N ILE A 386 -3.24 3.93 27.68
CA ILE A 386 -4.37 3.46 26.88
C ILE A 386 -4.49 1.95 27.10
N ARG A 387 -5.39 1.56 27.99
CA ARG A 387 -5.76 0.17 28.28
C ARG A 387 -7.20 -0.03 27.84
N LEU A 388 -7.44 -1.08 27.08
CA LEU A 388 -8.75 -1.45 26.58
C LEU A 388 -9.03 -2.89 26.99
N SER A 389 -10.23 -3.12 27.49
CA SER A 389 -10.74 -4.43 27.88
C SER A 389 -11.27 -5.16 26.65
N LYS A 390 -11.34 -6.49 26.73
CA LYS A 390 -12.00 -7.34 25.73
C LYS A 390 -13.43 -6.83 25.47
N GLY A 391 -13.73 -6.55 24.21
CA GLY A 391 -15.01 -5.98 23.78
C GLY A 391 -15.10 -4.45 23.79
N ASP A 392 -14.12 -3.72 24.33
CA ASP A 392 -14.10 -2.26 24.25
C ASP A 392 -13.89 -1.81 22.80
N GLU A 393 -14.56 -0.74 22.38
CA GLU A 393 -14.34 -0.14 21.06
C GLU A 393 -12.91 0.42 21.00
N MET A 394 -12.16 0.05 19.95
CA MET A 394 -10.79 0.52 19.73
C MET A 394 -10.67 1.46 18.53
N GLY A 395 -11.56 1.32 17.54
CA GLY A 395 -11.55 2.14 16.34
C GLY A 395 -12.74 1.89 15.45
N ARG A 396 -12.77 2.55 14.30
CA ARG A 396 -13.85 2.43 13.32
C ARG A 396 -13.40 2.81 11.93
N PHE A 397 -14.10 2.27 10.95
CA PHE A 397 -14.00 2.69 9.55
C PHE A 397 -15.18 3.57 9.20
N ASN A 398 -14.89 4.68 8.54
CA ASN A 398 -15.90 5.62 8.09
C ASN A 398 -16.48 5.27 6.70
N MET A 399 -16.33 4.02 6.19
CA MET A 399 -17.03 3.48 4.98
C MET A 399 -16.72 2.00 4.51
N GLY A 400 -16.28 0.99 5.29
CA GLY A 400 -16.02 -0.41 4.80
C GLY A 400 -14.55 -0.85 4.68
N SER A 401 -14.13 -2.08 4.99
CA SER A 401 -12.68 -2.35 5.10
C SER A 401 -12.31 -3.78 5.50
N THR A 402 -11.00 -4.00 5.67
CA THR A 402 -10.43 -5.24 6.18
C THR A 402 -9.70 -4.98 7.50
N VAL A 403 -9.82 -5.91 8.45
CA VAL A 403 -8.99 -5.99 9.66
C VAL A 403 -8.10 -7.21 9.58
N ILE A 404 -6.80 -7.04 9.86
CA ILE A 404 -5.86 -8.16 10.00
C ILE A 404 -5.39 -8.21 11.44
N LEU A 405 -5.50 -9.38 12.07
CA LEU A 405 -4.91 -9.66 13.37
C LEU A 405 -3.66 -10.53 13.19
N LEU A 406 -2.58 -10.18 13.89
CA LEU A 406 -1.37 -10.98 14.00
C LEU A 406 -1.13 -11.37 15.45
N PHE A 407 -0.77 -12.64 15.65
CA PHE A 407 -0.41 -13.22 16.94
C PHE A 407 0.96 -13.89 16.87
N GLY A 408 1.70 -13.88 17.97
CA GLY A 408 2.98 -14.57 18.07
C GLY A 408 2.85 -16.10 17.93
N PRO A 409 3.98 -16.82 17.75
CA PRO A 409 4.01 -18.27 17.60
C PRO A 409 3.41 -18.99 18.81
N ASP A 410 2.63 -20.04 18.52
CA ASP A 410 2.00 -20.94 19.50
C ASP A 410 1.09 -20.26 20.55
N LYS A 411 0.54 -19.07 20.23
CA LYS A 411 -0.34 -18.31 21.13
C LYS A 411 -1.83 -18.54 20.92
N VAL A 412 -2.25 -18.85 19.69
CA VAL A 412 -3.66 -18.94 19.31
C VAL A 412 -3.91 -20.20 18.50
N SER A 413 -5.05 -20.83 18.74
CA SER A 413 -5.61 -21.90 17.92
C SER A 413 -6.99 -21.47 17.44
N TYR A 414 -7.28 -21.67 16.15
CA TYR A 414 -8.59 -21.39 15.58
C TYR A 414 -9.54 -22.55 15.85
N GLU A 415 -10.82 -22.25 16.06
CA GLU A 415 -11.83 -23.30 16.18
C GLU A 415 -11.93 -24.07 14.85
N PRO A 416 -12.14 -25.41 14.88
CA PRO A 416 -12.17 -26.22 13.66
C PRO A 416 -13.22 -25.79 12.63
N GLU A 417 -14.26 -25.09 13.09
CA GLU A 417 -15.37 -24.61 12.27
C GLU A 417 -15.06 -23.27 11.57
N MET A 418 -13.99 -22.56 11.97
CA MET A 418 -13.56 -21.34 11.30
C MET A 418 -12.86 -21.68 9.99
N ALA A 419 -13.58 -21.52 8.88
CA ALA A 419 -13.05 -21.64 7.53
C ALA A 419 -13.01 -20.28 6.84
N ALA A 420 -12.03 -20.11 5.95
CA ALA A 420 -12.03 -19.00 4.98
C ALA A 420 -13.13 -19.23 3.93
N GLU A 421 -13.82 -18.16 3.53
CA GLU A 421 -14.82 -18.20 2.44
C GLU A 421 -14.22 -18.18 1.02
#